data_AF-A0AAW0XGW4-F1
#
_entry.id   AF-A0AAW0XGW4-F1
#
_cell.length_a   1.000
_cell.length_b   1.000
_cell.length_c   1.000
_cell.angle_alpha   90.00
_cell.angle_beta   90.00
_cell.angle_gamma   90.00
#
_symmetry.space_group_name_H-M   'P 1'
#
loop_
_entity.id
_entity.type
_entity.pdbx_description
1 polymer ?
#
loop_
_entity_poly.entity_id
_entity_poly.type
_entity_poly.pdbx_seq_one_letter_code
_entity_poly.pdbx_strand_id
1 'polypeptide(L)'
;MAHPSLIKSIGEKVLGHNGLVDLNDVCGPERVIGLYFSAHWCPPCRVFTPQLVALYKHLKENTKHQLEVIFVSSDTEEAAFHDYYSSMPWLALPFTETRRKIRLSRQYRVSGIPSLVLVDSRSGRLLTKAGREMVTNDPEALNFPWRPRPIGELLAATKLVDTQGQQVAYDTIKDAYKGLYFSAHWCPPCKAFTPQLATAYAKLKNNERDFQIIFISSDRSEESWQTYHNTMPWLSLAWEEKDARHELATILEVKGIPTLVILAPDNSVITTDGRTELSEDPDLERFPWRPQSVEVLAERHMSRLQESPCLVLFTDGETTELQFGRDVLLPVAEEYLLEHSQEGSLALQFFVAGE
;
A
#
# COMPACT_ATOMS: atom_id res chain seq x y z
N MET A 1 16.40 9.64 -17.86
CA MET A 1 15.48 8.78 -18.62
C MET A 1 14.40 8.30 -17.69
N ALA A 2 13.16 8.34 -18.15
CA ALA A 2 11.99 7.90 -17.41
C ALA A 2 11.96 6.38 -17.28
N HIS A 3 11.43 5.87 -16.17
CA HIS A 3 11.24 4.44 -15.99
C HIS A 3 10.24 3.90 -17.03
N PRO A 4 10.44 2.70 -17.62
CA PRO A 4 9.52 2.14 -18.61
C PRO A 4 8.07 2.04 -18.13
N SER A 5 7.86 1.74 -16.84
CA SER A 5 6.51 1.71 -16.25
C SER A 5 5.82 3.08 -16.26
N LEU A 6 6.57 4.17 -16.02
CA LEU A 6 6.03 5.53 -16.09
C LEU A 6 5.68 5.93 -17.52
N ILE A 7 6.52 5.56 -18.50
CA ILE A 7 6.20 5.80 -19.92
C ILE A 7 4.94 5.03 -20.33
N LYS A 8 4.80 3.77 -19.91
CA LYS A 8 3.60 2.96 -20.16
C LYS A 8 2.33 3.59 -19.56
N SER A 9 2.44 4.18 -18.36
CA SER A 9 1.30 4.77 -17.64
C SER A 9 0.96 6.20 -18.10
N ILE A 10 1.95 7.08 -18.20
CA ILE A 10 1.81 8.54 -18.44
C ILE A 10 1.96 8.88 -19.94
N GLY A 11 2.78 8.12 -20.66
CA GLY A 11 3.10 8.36 -22.08
C GLY A 11 4.48 8.98 -22.28
N GLU A 12 4.97 8.90 -23.51
CA GLU A 12 6.26 9.47 -23.89
C GLU A 12 6.24 11.01 -23.85
N LYS A 13 5.07 11.62 -24.05
CA LYS A 13 4.91 13.07 -24.11
C LYS A 13 3.78 13.55 -23.21
N VAL A 14 4.01 14.68 -22.58
CA VAL A 14 3.03 15.41 -21.76
C VAL A 14 2.87 16.82 -22.30
N LEU A 15 1.74 17.46 -21.99
CA LEU A 15 1.44 18.83 -22.41
C LEU A 15 2.10 19.81 -21.44
N GLY A 16 2.93 20.71 -21.95
CA GLY A 16 3.33 21.94 -21.28
C GLY A 16 2.67 23.16 -21.93
N HIS A 17 2.81 24.33 -21.31
CA HIS A 17 2.25 25.59 -21.82
C HIS A 17 2.77 26.00 -23.20
N ASN A 18 3.96 25.54 -23.59
CA ASN A 18 4.59 25.84 -24.88
C ASN A 18 4.57 24.65 -25.85
N GLY A 19 3.72 23.65 -25.62
CA GLY A 19 3.59 22.45 -26.45
C GLY A 19 3.98 21.17 -25.73
N LEU A 20 4.19 20.09 -26.49
CA LEU A 20 4.50 18.77 -25.94
C LEU A 20 5.94 18.70 -25.41
N VAL A 21 6.12 18.08 -24.26
CA VAL A 21 7.39 17.86 -23.55
C VAL A 21 7.63 16.36 -23.45
N ASP A 22 8.86 15.90 -23.71
CA ASP A 22 9.25 14.50 -23.54
C ASP A 22 9.33 14.14 -22.04
N LEU A 23 8.71 13.03 -21.65
CA LEU A 23 8.73 12.57 -20.26
C LEU A 23 10.16 12.30 -19.76
N ASN A 24 11.08 11.94 -20.66
CA ASN A 24 12.50 11.76 -20.31
C ASN A 24 13.18 13.04 -19.83
N ASP A 25 12.75 14.20 -20.33
CA ASP A 25 13.27 15.52 -19.92
C ASP A 25 12.73 15.93 -18.54
N VAL A 26 11.61 15.33 -18.15
CA VAL A 26 10.92 15.55 -16.88
C VAL A 26 11.45 14.61 -15.79
N CYS A 27 11.81 13.36 -16.11
CA CYS A 27 12.29 12.38 -15.15
C CYS A 27 13.81 12.44 -14.91
N GLY A 28 14.25 12.21 -13.67
CA GLY A 28 15.66 12.32 -13.31
C GLY A 28 15.99 11.90 -11.87
N PRO A 29 17.28 11.88 -11.49
CA PRO A 29 17.67 11.68 -10.09
C PRO A 29 17.03 12.76 -9.20
N GLU A 30 16.66 12.39 -7.97
CA GLU A 30 15.99 13.27 -6.99
C GLU A 30 14.68 13.91 -7.48
N ARG A 31 14.12 13.50 -8.63
CA ARG A 31 12.85 14.01 -9.13
C ARG A 31 11.67 13.13 -8.73
N VAL A 32 10.58 13.78 -8.36
CA VAL A 32 9.30 13.16 -8.01
C VAL A 32 8.26 13.62 -9.01
N ILE A 33 7.45 12.69 -9.52
CA ILE A 33 6.29 13.02 -10.34
C ILE A 33 5.05 13.02 -9.46
N GLY A 34 4.35 14.14 -9.42
CA GLY A 34 3.04 14.27 -8.78
C GLY A 34 1.92 14.16 -9.81
N LEU A 35 1.15 13.07 -9.78
CA LEU A 35 -0.07 12.93 -10.58
C LEU A 35 -1.22 13.61 -9.84
N TYR A 36 -1.63 14.78 -10.34
CA TYR A 36 -2.66 15.60 -9.71
C TYR A 36 -4.01 15.41 -10.40
N PHE A 37 -4.89 14.63 -9.79
CA PHE A 37 -6.24 14.37 -10.26
C PHE A 37 -7.18 15.46 -9.74
N SER A 38 -7.74 16.25 -10.66
CA SER A 38 -8.53 17.43 -10.33
C SER A 38 -9.46 17.83 -11.48
N ALA A 39 -10.37 18.77 -11.26
CA ALA A 39 -11.24 19.33 -12.29
C ALA A 39 -11.67 20.77 -11.96
N HIS A 40 -11.95 21.55 -13.00
CA HIS A 40 -12.40 22.92 -12.88
C HIS A 40 -13.75 23.02 -12.15
N TRP A 41 -14.69 22.13 -12.46
CA TRP A 41 -16.03 22.12 -11.88
C TRP A 41 -16.05 21.80 -10.38
N CYS A 42 -14.99 21.18 -9.86
CA CYS A 42 -14.89 20.67 -8.49
C CYS A 42 -14.49 21.79 -7.48
N PRO A 43 -15.38 22.21 -6.55
CA PRO A 43 -15.06 23.25 -5.57
C PRO A 43 -13.87 22.93 -4.64
N PRO A 44 -13.76 21.73 -4.01
CA PRO A 44 -12.60 21.45 -3.15
C PRO A 44 -11.29 21.42 -3.95
N CYS A 45 -11.34 21.10 -5.24
CA CYS A 45 -10.18 21.17 -6.13
C CYS A 45 -9.68 22.61 -6.32
N ARG A 46 -10.59 23.56 -6.53
CA ARG A 46 -10.26 24.99 -6.63
C ARG A 46 -9.70 25.56 -5.33
N VAL A 47 -10.08 25.00 -4.18
CA VAL A 47 -9.50 25.37 -2.86
C VAL A 47 -8.10 24.78 -2.66
N PHE A 48 -7.86 23.55 -3.10
CA PHE A 48 -6.58 22.87 -2.90
C PHE A 48 -5.49 23.32 -3.89
N THR A 49 -5.85 23.66 -5.12
CA THR A 49 -4.87 23.99 -6.18
C THR A 49 -3.91 25.12 -5.79
N PRO A 50 -4.35 26.25 -5.21
CA PRO A 50 -3.44 27.30 -4.75
C PRO A 50 -2.44 26.83 -3.69
N GLN A 51 -2.83 25.90 -2.80
CA GLN A 51 -1.94 25.33 -1.79
C GLN A 51 -0.84 24.49 -2.45
N LEU A 52 -1.21 23.65 -3.42
CA LEU A 52 -0.25 22.87 -4.19
C LEU A 52 0.67 23.78 -5.03
N VAL A 53 0.16 24.88 -5.58
CA VAL A 53 0.99 25.87 -6.30
C VAL A 53 2.03 26.51 -5.36
N ALA A 54 1.63 26.88 -4.14
CA ALA A 54 2.54 27.46 -3.16
C ALA A 54 3.67 26.47 -2.80
N LEU A 55 3.30 25.23 -2.46
CA LEU A 55 4.26 24.17 -2.17
C LEU A 55 5.19 23.89 -3.37
N TYR A 56 4.64 23.79 -4.58
CA TYR A 56 5.41 23.52 -5.79
C TYR A 56 6.50 24.57 -6.02
N LYS A 57 6.18 25.86 -5.80
CA LYS A 57 7.16 26.95 -5.87
C LYS A 57 8.20 26.85 -4.77
N HIS A 58 7.77 26.62 -3.52
CA HIS A 58 8.67 26.42 -2.38
C HIS A 58 9.67 25.29 -2.63
N LEU A 59 9.20 24.15 -3.16
CA LEU A 59 10.05 23.00 -3.47
C LEU A 59 11.07 23.29 -4.58
N LYS A 60 10.74 24.11 -5.58
CA LYS A 60 11.71 24.47 -6.63
C LYS A 60 12.91 25.25 -6.11
N GLU A 61 12.72 26.02 -5.04
CA GLU A 61 13.72 26.93 -4.49
C GLU A 61 14.50 26.34 -3.32
N ASN A 62 13.88 25.48 -2.52
CA ASN A 62 14.36 25.15 -1.17
C ASN A 62 14.77 23.69 -0.94
N THR A 63 14.75 22.83 -1.97
CA THR A 63 15.11 21.41 -1.80
C THR A 63 15.90 20.83 -2.97
N LYS A 64 16.71 19.82 -2.65
CA LYS A 64 17.39 18.97 -3.62
C LYS A 64 16.41 18.12 -4.43
N HIS A 65 15.25 17.76 -3.85
CA HIS A 65 14.25 16.95 -4.51
C HIS A 65 13.29 17.84 -5.28
N GLN A 66 13.21 17.64 -6.60
CA GLN A 66 12.39 18.47 -7.48
C GLN A 66 11.06 17.77 -7.74
N LEU A 67 9.95 18.45 -7.43
CA LEU A 67 8.61 17.99 -7.77
C LEU A 67 8.24 18.50 -9.17
N GLU A 68 7.87 17.60 -10.08
CA GLU A 68 7.12 17.96 -11.29
C GLU A 68 5.70 17.42 -11.20
N VAL A 69 4.71 18.26 -11.47
CA VAL A 69 3.30 17.86 -11.39
C VAL A 69 2.76 17.63 -12.80
N ILE A 70 2.00 16.55 -12.96
CA ILE A 70 1.26 16.24 -14.18
C ILE A 70 -0.22 16.26 -13.81
N PHE A 71 -0.91 17.27 -14.31
CA PHE A 71 -2.36 17.43 -14.16
C PHE A 71 -3.10 16.36 -14.95
N VAL A 72 -3.94 15.60 -14.24
CA VAL A 72 -4.84 14.58 -14.77
C VAL A 72 -6.26 15.09 -14.62
N SER A 73 -6.73 15.80 -15.65
CA SER A 73 -8.04 16.44 -15.62
C SER A 73 -9.21 15.45 -15.69
N SER A 74 -10.21 15.67 -14.83
CA SER A 74 -11.55 15.08 -14.92
C SER A 74 -12.59 16.02 -15.54
N ASP A 75 -12.16 17.09 -16.21
CA ASP A 75 -13.04 17.97 -16.98
C ASP A 75 -13.55 17.26 -18.24
N THR A 76 -14.81 17.50 -18.57
CA THR A 76 -15.47 16.95 -19.76
C THR A 76 -15.46 17.91 -20.95
N GLU A 77 -15.14 19.18 -20.72
CA GLU A 77 -15.09 20.22 -21.73
C GLU A 77 -13.67 20.77 -21.87
N GLU A 78 -13.20 20.91 -23.11
CA GLU A 78 -11.84 21.34 -23.42
C GLU A 78 -11.57 22.79 -22.98
N ALA A 79 -12.58 23.67 -23.10
CA ALA A 79 -12.49 25.05 -22.63
C ALA A 79 -12.26 25.12 -21.11
N ALA A 80 -13.07 24.38 -20.33
CA ALA A 80 -12.90 24.30 -18.88
C ALA A 80 -11.54 23.73 -18.46
N PHE A 81 -11.04 22.72 -19.20
CA PHE A 81 -9.69 22.19 -19.02
C PHE A 81 -8.64 23.28 -19.23
N HIS A 82 -8.68 24.01 -20.34
CA HIS A 82 -7.71 25.05 -20.66
C HIS A 82 -7.75 26.22 -19.69
N ASP A 83 -8.94 26.72 -19.35
CA ASP A 83 -9.11 27.82 -18.41
C ASP A 83 -8.48 27.48 -17.06
N TYR A 84 -8.75 26.28 -16.55
CA TYR A 84 -8.20 25.87 -15.26
C TYR A 84 -6.70 25.56 -15.32
N TYR A 85 -6.25 24.84 -16.34
CA TYR A 85 -4.84 24.52 -16.55
C TYR A 85 -3.97 25.77 -16.73
N SER A 86 -4.49 26.84 -17.34
CA SER A 86 -3.77 28.10 -17.53
C SER A 86 -3.24 28.73 -16.24
N SER A 87 -3.91 28.45 -15.10
CA SER A 87 -3.51 28.94 -13.78
C SER A 87 -2.43 28.10 -13.09
N MET A 88 -2.07 26.94 -13.67
CA MET A 88 -1.19 25.96 -13.05
C MET A 88 0.24 26.06 -13.60
N PRO A 89 1.29 26.04 -12.75
CA PRO A 89 2.68 26.24 -13.18
C PRO A 89 3.38 24.95 -13.67
N TRP A 90 2.62 23.89 -13.97
CA TRP A 90 3.14 22.53 -14.20
C TRP A 90 2.58 21.90 -15.49
N LEU A 91 2.86 20.62 -15.72
CA LEU A 91 2.50 19.89 -16.94
C LEU A 91 1.10 19.25 -16.85
N ALA A 92 0.55 18.77 -17.95
CA ALA A 92 -0.73 18.07 -18.00
C ALA A 92 -0.67 16.86 -18.92
N LEU A 93 -1.57 15.90 -18.72
CA LEU A 93 -1.92 14.99 -19.81
C LEU A 93 -2.78 15.73 -20.83
N PRO A 94 -2.55 15.51 -22.14
CA PRO A 94 -3.40 16.08 -23.18
C PRO A 94 -4.90 15.80 -22.91
N PHE A 95 -5.76 16.79 -23.18
CA PHE A 95 -7.20 16.66 -22.93
C PHE A 95 -7.81 15.41 -23.60
N THR A 96 -7.33 15.07 -24.78
CA THR A 96 -7.77 13.93 -25.61
C THR A 96 -7.35 12.56 -25.08
N GLU A 97 -6.41 12.47 -24.14
CA GLU A 97 -5.88 11.20 -23.58
C GLU A 97 -6.82 10.55 -22.54
N THR A 98 -8.14 10.57 -22.79
CA THR A 98 -9.20 10.11 -21.86
C THR A 98 -8.98 8.68 -21.35
N ARG A 99 -8.64 7.75 -22.25
CA ARG A 99 -8.39 6.34 -21.87
C ARG A 99 -7.21 6.20 -20.90
N ARG A 100 -6.17 7.01 -21.10
CA ARG A 100 -4.97 7.02 -20.26
C ARG A 100 -5.28 7.60 -18.89
N LYS A 101 -6.00 8.72 -18.84
CA LYS A 101 -6.47 9.34 -17.59
C LYS A 101 -7.30 8.37 -16.75
N ILE A 102 -8.22 7.62 -17.37
CA ILE A 102 -9.01 6.56 -16.71
C ILE A 102 -8.10 5.44 -16.18
N ARG A 103 -7.16 4.97 -17.00
CA ARG A 103 -6.21 3.90 -16.61
C ARG A 103 -5.37 4.31 -15.40
N LEU A 104 -4.84 5.54 -15.40
CA LEU A 104 -4.08 6.09 -14.28
C LEU A 104 -4.91 6.20 -13.00
N SER A 105 -6.15 6.71 -13.11
CA SER A 105 -7.07 6.79 -11.97
C SER A 105 -7.31 5.41 -11.35
N ARG A 106 -7.54 4.38 -12.18
CA ARG A 106 -7.69 2.99 -11.72
C ARG A 106 -6.41 2.42 -11.13
N GLN A 107 -5.27 2.61 -11.81
CA GLN A 107 -3.95 2.12 -11.38
C GLN A 107 -3.61 2.59 -9.96
N TYR A 108 -3.91 3.86 -9.65
CA TYR A 108 -3.64 4.43 -8.33
C TYR A 108 -4.87 4.44 -7.40
N ARG A 109 -5.95 3.75 -7.79
CA ARG A 109 -7.20 3.61 -7.01
C ARG A 109 -7.76 4.96 -6.54
N VAL A 110 -7.76 5.97 -7.41
CA VAL A 110 -8.28 7.30 -7.11
C VAL A 110 -9.81 7.23 -6.99
N SER A 111 -10.32 7.38 -5.78
CA SER A 111 -11.76 7.31 -5.47
C SER A 111 -12.46 8.67 -5.45
N GLY A 112 -11.71 9.77 -5.49
CA GLY A 112 -12.24 11.13 -5.46
C GLY A 112 -11.21 12.19 -5.85
N ILE A 113 -11.68 13.40 -6.12
CA ILE A 113 -10.84 14.56 -6.42
C ILE A 113 -11.10 15.69 -5.41
N PRO A 114 -10.09 16.52 -5.05
CA PRO A 114 -8.70 16.45 -5.52
C PRO A 114 -7.92 15.30 -4.88
N SER A 115 -7.05 14.66 -5.67
CA SER A 115 -6.11 13.63 -5.25
C SER A 115 -4.71 13.91 -5.82
N LEU A 116 -3.66 13.72 -5.02
CA LEU A 116 -2.27 13.89 -5.44
C LEU A 116 -1.50 12.60 -5.10
N VAL A 117 -1.03 11.92 -6.15
CA VAL A 117 -0.23 10.70 -6.03
C VAL A 117 1.21 11.04 -6.39
N LEU A 118 2.16 10.72 -5.51
CA LEU A 118 3.58 10.93 -5.75
C LEU A 118 4.25 9.63 -6.12
N VAL A 119 5.06 9.66 -7.18
CA VAL A 119 5.88 8.53 -7.64
C VAL A 119 7.32 8.96 -7.85
N ASP A 120 8.26 8.08 -7.55
CA ASP A 120 9.67 8.30 -7.80
C ASP A 120 9.93 8.24 -9.31
N SER A 121 10.49 9.30 -9.89
CA SER A 121 10.58 9.42 -11.35
C SER A 121 11.57 8.43 -11.98
N ARG A 122 12.52 7.90 -11.21
CA ARG A 122 13.56 6.97 -11.69
C ARG A 122 13.09 5.52 -11.64
N SER A 123 12.43 5.13 -10.56
CA SER A 123 11.97 3.75 -10.35
C SER A 123 10.52 3.53 -10.76
N GLY A 124 9.74 4.59 -10.91
CA GLY A 124 8.28 4.50 -11.06
C GLY A 124 7.57 4.01 -9.80
N ARG A 125 8.28 3.83 -8.68
CA ARG A 125 7.72 3.34 -7.43
C ARG A 125 6.80 4.40 -6.82
N LEU A 126 5.64 3.95 -6.32
CA LEU A 126 4.73 4.77 -5.55
C LEU A 126 5.44 5.27 -4.27
N LEU A 127 5.43 6.58 -4.06
CA LEU A 127 5.88 7.21 -2.81
C LEU A 127 4.70 7.40 -1.87
N THR A 128 3.62 8.04 -2.33
CA THR A 128 2.41 8.17 -1.50
C THR A 128 1.18 8.45 -2.35
N LYS A 129 0.01 7.96 -1.91
CA LYS A 129 -1.31 8.36 -2.43
C LYS A 129 -1.94 9.48 -1.62
N ALA A 130 -1.38 9.78 -0.44
CA ALA A 130 -1.86 10.78 0.50
C ALA A 130 -1.22 12.16 0.25
N GLY A 131 -0.73 12.44 -0.97
CA GLY A 131 0.00 13.68 -1.25
C GLY A 131 -0.79 14.94 -0.93
N ARG A 132 -2.12 14.91 -1.06
CA ARG A 132 -3.00 16.02 -0.67
C ARG A 132 -2.96 16.32 0.83
N GLU A 133 -2.98 15.28 1.66
CA GLU A 133 -2.91 15.42 3.11
C GLU A 133 -1.53 15.91 3.52
N MET A 134 -0.48 15.38 2.89
CA MET A 134 0.90 15.81 3.15
C MET A 134 1.13 17.28 2.80
N VAL A 135 0.60 17.77 1.67
CA VAL A 135 0.65 19.21 1.32
C VAL A 135 0.01 20.09 2.40
N THR A 136 -1.09 19.62 3.00
CA THR A 136 -1.79 20.36 4.06
C THR A 136 -1.02 20.32 5.39
N ASN A 137 -0.46 19.17 5.73
CA ASN A 137 0.13 18.90 7.05
C ASN A 137 1.63 19.25 7.15
N ASP A 138 2.34 19.30 6.01
CA ASP A 138 3.76 19.64 5.91
C ASP A 138 3.96 20.74 4.84
N PRO A 139 3.44 21.96 5.07
CA PRO A 139 3.47 23.04 4.08
C PRO A 139 4.89 23.52 3.76
N GLU A 140 5.82 23.37 4.71
CA GLU A 140 7.24 23.68 4.54
C GLU A 140 8.04 22.55 3.88
N ALA A 141 7.38 21.42 3.60
CA ALA A 141 7.92 20.26 2.92
C ALA A 141 9.16 19.65 3.59
N LEU A 142 9.22 19.68 4.92
CA LEU A 142 10.37 19.20 5.70
C LEU A 142 10.62 17.71 5.51
N ASN A 143 9.56 16.94 5.24
CA ASN A 143 9.61 15.49 5.04
C ASN A 143 9.50 15.08 3.56
N PHE A 144 9.52 16.05 2.63
CA PHE A 144 9.46 15.74 1.20
C PHE A 144 10.69 14.93 0.76
N PRO A 145 10.54 13.81 0.02
CA PRO A 145 9.42 13.48 -0.87
C PRO A 145 8.34 12.55 -0.29
N TRP A 146 8.10 12.62 1.03
CA TRP A 146 7.05 11.87 1.74
C TRP A 146 7.03 10.40 1.36
N ARG A 147 8.22 9.79 1.48
CA ARG A 147 8.37 8.35 1.29
C ARG A 147 7.72 7.63 2.46
N PRO A 148 7.09 6.47 2.25
CA PRO A 148 6.67 5.63 3.36
C PRO A 148 7.92 5.27 4.16
N ARG A 149 7.91 5.51 5.47
CA ARG A 149 9.01 5.05 6.31
C ARG A 149 9.05 3.52 6.27
N PRO A 150 10.23 2.89 6.15
CA PRO A 150 10.34 1.45 6.29
C PRO A 150 9.71 1.00 7.61
N ILE A 151 8.91 -0.08 7.58
CA ILE A 151 8.17 -0.55 8.75
C ILE A 151 9.11 -0.80 9.94
N GLY A 152 10.31 -1.35 9.68
CA GLY A 152 11.33 -1.56 10.72
C GLY A 152 11.79 -0.27 11.40
N GLU A 153 11.98 0.82 10.65
CA GLU A 153 12.34 2.13 11.22
C GLU A 153 11.19 2.72 12.05
N LEU A 154 9.96 2.56 11.56
CA LEU A 154 8.77 3.03 12.27
C LEU A 154 8.61 2.28 13.60
N LEU A 155 8.71 0.94 13.59
CA LEU A 155 8.65 0.14 14.81
C LEU A 155 9.80 0.46 15.78
N ALA A 156 11.02 0.63 15.28
CA ALA A 156 12.18 0.99 16.10
C ALA A 156 12.04 2.38 16.76
N ALA A 157 11.32 3.31 16.14
CA ALA A 157 11.08 4.65 16.65
C ALA A 157 9.90 4.75 17.65
N THR A 158 9.15 3.66 17.84
CA THR A 158 7.94 3.64 18.68
C THR A 158 8.16 3.01 20.05
N LYS A 159 7.32 3.37 21.02
CA LYS A 159 7.23 2.70 22.30
C LYS A 159 6.36 1.45 22.21
N LEU A 160 6.99 0.29 22.34
CA LEU A 160 6.32 -0.99 22.55
C LEU A 160 6.16 -1.24 24.04
N VAL A 161 5.02 -1.80 24.44
CA VAL A 161 4.74 -2.21 25.81
C VAL A 161 4.34 -3.68 25.88
N ASP A 162 4.71 -4.34 26.96
CA ASP A 162 4.28 -5.70 27.28
C ASP A 162 2.87 -5.72 27.92
N THR A 163 2.44 -6.91 28.36
CA THR A 163 1.14 -7.14 29.00
C THR A 163 1.00 -6.45 30.36
N GLN A 164 2.09 -6.00 30.97
CA GLN A 164 2.10 -5.23 32.22
C GLN A 164 2.24 -3.72 31.98
N GLY A 165 2.33 -3.29 30.71
CA GLY A 165 2.56 -1.90 30.34
C GLY A 165 4.04 -1.49 30.44
N GLN A 166 4.96 -2.42 30.66
CA GLN A 166 6.39 -2.12 30.71
C GLN A 166 6.94 -1.94 29.31
N GLN A 167 7.79 -0.94 29.12
CA GLN A 167 8.39 -0.67 27.82
C GLN A 167 9.34 -1.80 27.41
N VAL A 168 9.20 -2.26 26.17
CA VAL A 168 10.06 -3.26 25.54
C VAL A 168 10.82 -2.60 24.39
N ALA A 169 12.14 -2.79 24.35
CA ALA A 169 12.95 -2.29 23.24
C ALA A 169 12.68 -3.11 21.97
N TYR A 170 12.49 -2.46 20.82
CA TYR A 170 12.29 -3.15 19.54
C TYR A 170 13.43 -4.11 19.19
N ASP A 171 14.66 -3.81 19.61
CA ASP A 171 15.84 -4.66 19.39
C ASP A 171 15.69 -6.09 19.94
N THR A 172 14.84 -6.31 20.94
CA THR A 172 14.61 -7.65 21.51
C THR A 172 13.77 -8.54 20.60
N ILE A 173 13.08 -7.96 19.62
CA ILE A 173 12.18 -8.66 18.70
C ILE A 173 12.55 -8.43 17.23
N LYS A 174 13.65 -7.71 16.96
CA LYS A 174 14.01 -7.27 15.60
C LYS A 174 14.22 -8.44 14.64
N ASP A 175 14.74 -9.56 15.11
CA ASP A 175 15.05 -10.75 14.31
C ASP A 175 13.89 -11.77 14.28
N ALA A 176 12.80 -11.50 15.01
CA ALA A 176 11.61 -12.33 15.03
C ALA A 176 10.73 -12.09 13.79
N TYR A 177 9.96 -13.11 13.40
CA TYR A 177 8.73 -12.89 12.63
C TYR A 177 7.77 -12.02 13.44
N LYS A 178 7.06 -11.10 12.79
CA LYS A 178 6.19 -10.14 13.51
C LYS A 178 4.76 -10.22 12.98
N GLY A 179 3.79 -10.35 13.87
CA GLY A 179 2.37 -10.20 13.55
C GLY A 179 1.89 -8.81 13.96
N LEU A 180 1.61 -7.93 13.00
CA LEU A 180 0.96 -6.65 13.28
C LEU A 180 -0.55 -6.85 13.30
N TYR A 181 -1.13 -6.80 14.51
CA TYR A 181 -2.53 -7.10 14.73
C TYR A 181 -3.35 -5.82 14.90
N PHE A 182 -4.04 -5.40 13.85
CA PHE A 182 -4.94 -4.26 13.86
C PHE A 182 -6.31 -4.68 14.39
N SER A 183 -6.70 -4.13 15.54
CA SER A 183 -7.90 -4.58 16.26
C SER A 183 -8.46 -3.49 17.19
N ALA A 184 -9.64 -3.71 17.79
CA ALA A 184 -10.19 -2.81 18.79
C ALA A 184 -11.16 -3.50 19.76
N HIS A 185 -11.27 -2.97 20.97
CA HIS A 185 -12.20 -3.45 22.00
C HIS A 185 -13.67 -3.35 21.55
N TRP A 186 -14.04 -2.27 20.88
CA TRP A 186 -15.42 -2.02 20.46
C TRP A 186 -15.89 -2.91 19.30
N CYS A 187 -14.98 -3.68 18.69
CA CYS A 187 -15.21 -4.43 17.46
C CYS A 187 -15.60 -5.90 17.77
N PRO A 188 -16.85 -6.35 17.49
CA PRO A 188 -17.26 -7.74 17.71
C PRO A 188 -16.47 -8.80 16.93
N PRO A 189 -16.22 -8.67 15.61
CA PRO A 189 -15.43 -9.69 14.90
C PRO A 189 -13.99 -9.75 15.40
N CYS A 190 -13.46 -8.65 15.94
CA CYS A 190 -12.17 -8.60 16.60
C CYS A 190 -12.13 -9.48 17.84
N LYS A 191 -13.11 -9.30 18.74
CA LYS A 191 -13.29 -10.12 19.95
C LYS A 191 -13.46 -11.60 19.65
N ALA A 192 -14.06 -11.97 18.52
CA ALA A 192 -14.19 -13.36 18.08
C ALA A 192 -12.87 -13.96 17.56
N PHE A 193 -12.00 -13.14 16.97
CA PHE A 193 -10.73 -13.60 16.37
C PHE A 193 -9.58 -13.64 17.38
N THR A 194 -9.53 -12.74 18.37
CA THR A 194 -8.42 -12.67 19.35
C THR A 194 -8.13 -14.00 20.06
N PRO A 195 -9.11 -14.79 20.52
CA PRO A 195 -8.83 -16.07 21.16
C PRO A 195 -8.16 -17.07 20.21
N GLN A 196 -8.58 -17.10 18.94
CA GLN A 196 -7.98 -17.98 17.91
C GLN A 196 -6.52 -17.59 17.67
N LEU A 197 -6.24 -16.29 17.58
CA LEU A 197 -4.89 -15.77 17.44
C LEU A 197 -4.03 -16.06 18.68
N ALA A 198 -4.59 -15.98 19.89
CA ALA A 198 -3.90 -16.34 21.12
C ALA A 198 -3.49 -17.82 21.15
N THR A 199 -4.37 -18.72 20.70
CA THR A 199 -4.05 -20.15 20.55
C THR A 199 -2.91 -20.36 19.54
N ALA A 200 -2.97 -19.70 18.38
CA ALA A 200 -1.92 -19.80 17.36
C ALA A 200 -0.57 -19.26 17.87
N TYR A 201 -0.59 -18.12 18.54
CA TYR A 201 0.60 -17.50 19.14
C TYR A 201 1.28 -18.42 20.15
N ALA A 202 0.50 -19.08 21.03
CA ALA A 202 1.03 -20.05 21.98
C ALA A 202 1.66 -21.26 21.27
N LYS A 203 1.02 -21.81 20.23
CA LYS A 203 1.59 -22.90 19.40
C LYS A 203 2.93 -22.48 18.78
N LEU A 204 3.02 -21.28 18.19
CA LEU A 204 4.24 -20.79 17.53
C LEU A 204 5.39 -20.57 18.51
N LYS A 205 5.11 -19.98 19.69
CA LYS A 205 6.13 -19.80 20.75
C LYS A 205 6.69 -21.13 21.25
N ASN A 206 5.85 -22.17 21.34
CA ASN A 206 6.28 -23.49 21.82
C ASN A 206 7.13 -24.26 20.79
N ASN A 207 6.95 -24.00 19.50
CA ASN A 207 7.67 -24.69 18.41
C ASN A 207 9.04 -24.05 18.07
N GLU A 208 9.64 -23.32 19.02
CA GLU A 208 10.92 -22.59 18.86
C GLU A 208 10.96 -21.61 17.69
N ARG A 209 9.81 -21.23 17.12
CA ARG A 209 9.74 -20.20 16.08
C ARG A 209 9.76 -18.83 16.77
N ASP A 210 10.77 -18.02 16.45
CA ASP A 210 10.84 -16.65 16.96
C ASP A 210 9.75 -15.80 16.30
N PHE A 211 8.59 -15.72 16.97
CA PHE A 211 7.41 -15.00 16.51
C PHE A 211 6.89 -14.07 17.61
N GLN A 212 6.61 -12.82 17.25
CA GLN A 212 6.05 -11.83 18.17
C GLN A 212 4.85 -11.11 17.55
N ILE A 213 3.78 -10.94 18.32
CA ILE A 213 2.66 -10.08 17.91
C ILE A 213 2.82 -8.70 18.54
N ILE A 214 2.49 -7.67 17.76
CA ILE A 214 2.36 -6.27 18.17
C ILE A 214 0.92 -5.86 17.90
N PHE A 215 0.17 -5.57 18.96
CA PHE A 215 -1.18 -5.02 18.87
C PHE A 215 -1.14 -3.56 18.43
N ILE A 216 -1.89 -3.25 17.38
CA ILE A 216 -2.08 -1.91 16.83
C ILE A 216 -3.54 -1.53 17.00
N SER A 217 -3.82 -0.76 18.05
CA SER A 217 -5.19 -0.48 18.45
C SER A 217 -5.87 0.58 17.60
N SER A 218 -7.11 0.28 17.21
CA SER A 218 -8.08 1.22 16.65
C SER A 218 -9.11 1.70 17.69
N ASP A 219 -8.82 1.50 18.98
CA ASP A 219 -9.65 2.03 20.07
C ASP A 219 -9.61 3.56 20.11
N ARG A 220 -10.68 4.13 20.65
CA ARG A 220 -10.91 5.59 20.71
C ARG A 220 -10.65 6.18 22.09
N SER A 221 -10.33 5.34 23.08
CA SER A 221 -9.95 5.76 24.43
C SER A 221 -8.88 4.83 24.99
N GLU A 222 -8.06 5.36 25.89
CA GLU A 222 -6.99 4.61 26.57
C GLU A 222 -7.56 3.48 27.43
N GLU A 223 -8.71 3.70 28.08
CA GLU A 223 -9.33 2.68 28.92
C GLU A 223 -9.80 1.49 28.08
N SER A 224 -10.34 1.75 26.88
CA SER A 224 -10.76 0.69 25.96
C SER A 224 -9.55 -0.09 25.43
N TRP A 225 -8.48 0.62 25.07
CA TRP A 225 -7.21 0.03 24.67
C TRP A 225 -6.65 -0.88 25.77
N GLN A 226 -6.54 -0.36 27.00
CA GLN A 226 -5.98 -1.10 28.13
C GLN A 226 -6.82 -2.32 28.47
N THR A 227 -8.15 -2.16 28.52
CA THR A 227 -9.08 -3.27 28.81
C THR A 227 -8.88 -4.43 27.85
N TYR A 228 -8.67 -4.15 26.55
CA TYR A 228 -8.51 -5.17 25.55
C TYR A 228 -7.08 -5.72 25.49
N HIS A 229 -6.07 -4.86 25.59
CA HIS A 229 -4.67 -5.23 25.70
C HIS A 229 -4.42 -6.23 26.83
N ASN A 230 -5.05 -6.02 27.99
CA ASN A 230 -4.95 -6.92 29.14
C ASN A 230 -5.48 -8.35 28.89
N THR A 231 -6.23 -8.56 27.80
CA THR A 231 -6.70 -9.90 27.40
C THR A 231 -5.73 -10.64 26.47
N MET A 232 -4.64 -9.97 26.05
CA MET A 232 -3.73 -10.48 25.03
C MET A 232 -2.37 -10.89 25.62
N PRO A 233 -1.74 -11.97 25.13
CA PRO A 233 -0.46 -12.47 25.65
C PRO A 233 0.78 -11.87 24.94
N TRP A 234 0.64 -10.74 24.25
CA TRP A 234 1.68 -10.18 23.36
C TRP A 234 1.89 -8.68 23.56
N LEU A 235 2.82 -8.11 22.79
CA LEU A 235 3.19 -6.69 22.87
C LEU A 235 2.12 -5.80 22.22
N SER A 236 2.17 -4.51 22.53
CA SER A 236 1.31 -3.48 21.94
C SER A 236 2.10 -2.21 21.67
N LEU A 237 1.68 -1.44 20.68
CA LEU A 237 2.09 -0.03 20.62
C LEU A 237 1.45 0.70 21.80
N ALA A 238 2.25 1.50 22.50
CA ALA A 238 1.75 2.34 23.58
C ALA A 238 0.64 3.26 23.07
N TRP A 239 -0.29 3.63 23.97
CA TRP A 239 -1.47 4.41 23.58
C TRP A 239 -1.09 5.76 22.95
N GLU A 240 -0.01 6.39 23.40
CA GLU A 240 0.48 7.68 22.93
C GLU A 240 1.02 7.63 21.48
N GLU A 241 1.35 6.45 20.95
CA GLU A 241 1.88 6.24 19.60
C GLU A 241 0.80 6.36 18.51
N LYS A 242 -0.11 7.33 18.64
CA LYS A 242 -1.25 7.54 17.73
C LYS A 242 -0.82 7.73 16.28
N ASP A 243 0.22 8.53 16.05
CA ASP A 243 0.71 8.83 14.70
C ASP A 243 1.31 7.59 14.05
N ALA A 244 2.09 6.80 14.80
CA ALA A 244 2.64 5.54 14.29
C ALA A 244 1.56 4.50 14.02
N ARG A 245 0.52 4.40 14.86
CA ARG A 245 -0.64 3.53 14.61
C ARG A 245 -1.34 3.89 13.29
N HIS A 246 -1.52 5.19 13.04
CA HIS A 246 -2.15 5.69 11.80
C HIS A 246 -1.25 5.48 10.58
N GLU A 247 0.04 5.73 10.70
CA GLU A 247 1.02 5.55 9.62
C GLU A 247 1.17 4.08 9.24
N LEU A 248 1.28 3.16 10.22
CA LEU A 248 1.31 1.72 9.96
C LEU A 248 0.05 1.24 9.23
N ALA A 249 -1.14 1.68 9.68
CA ALA A 249 -2.40 1.35 9.02
C ALA A 249 -2.43 1.84 7.57
N THR A 250 -1.88 3.04 7.32
CA THR A 250 -1.82 3.64 5.98
C THR A 250 -0.84 2.92 5.07
N ILE A 251 0.39 2.67 5.53
CA ILE A 251 1.44 1.97 4.78
C ILE A 251 1.00 0.56 4.41
N LEU A 252 0.30 -0.13 5.32
CA LEU A 252 -0.18 -1.50 5.13
C LEU A 252 -1.57 -1.56 4.47
N GLU A 253 -2.12 -0.41 4.05
CA GLU A 253 -3.44 -0.28 3.41
C GLU A 253 -4.56 -0.99 4.19
N VAL A 254 -4.56 -0.91 5.51
CA VAL A 254 -5.55 -1.56 6.37
C VAL A 254 -6.92 -0.89 6.18
N LYS A 255 -7.84 -1.58 5.52
CA LYS A 255 -9.19 -1.08 5.20
C LYS A 255 -10.23 -1.37 6.29
N GLY A 256 -9.93 -2.27 7.21
CA GLY A 256 -10.86 -2.73 8.24
C GLY A 256 -10.18 -3.54 9.32
N ILE A 257 -10.93 -3.86 10.37
CA ILE A 257 -10.45 -4.67 11.50
C ILE A 257 -11.43 -5.83 11.78
N PRO A 258 -10.94 -6.96 12.31
CA PRO A 258 -9.54 -7.27 12.57
C PRO A 258 -8.74 -7.55 11.30
N THR A 259 -7.50 -7.06 11.25
CA THR A 259 -6.51 -7.37 10.20
C THR A 259 -5.23 -7.86 10.87
N LEU A 260 -4.65 -8.95 10.36
CA LEU A 260 -3.37 -9.48 10.82
C LEU A 260 -2.39 -9.46 9.65
N VAL A 261 -1.33 -8.67 9.77
CA VAL A 261 -0.23 -8.63 8.81
C VAL A 261 0.95 -9.41 9.38
N ILE A 262 1.51 -10.33 8.60
CA ILE A 262 2.71 -11.07 8.98
C ILE A 262 3.92 -10.47 8.27
N LEU A 263 4.96 -10.19 9.04
CA LEU A 263 6.25 -9.70 8.57
C LEU A 263 7.34 -10.75 8.80
N ALA A 264 8.28 -10.80 7.87
CA ALA A 264 9.54 -11.51 8.04
C ALA A 264 10.47 -10.77 9.03
N PRO A 265 11.56 -11.41 9.49
CA PRO A 265 12.58 -10.77 10.32
C PRO A 265 13.10 -9.44 9.77
N ASP A 266 13.29 -9.34 8.46
CA ASP A 266 13.73 -8.12 7.77
C ASP A 266 12.64 -7.04 7.65
N ASN A 267 11.47 -7.26 8.25
CA ASN A 267 10.27 -6.42 8.19
C ASN A 267 9.59 -6.33 6.80
N SER A 268 9.96 -7.19 5.86
CA SER A 268 9.19 -7.36 4.62
C SER A 268 7.83 -7.99 4.92
N VAL A 269 6.79 -7.54 4.22
CA VAL A 269 5.44 -8.09 4.38
C VAL A 269 5.37 -9.47 3.72
N ILE A 270 5.00 -10.48 4.50
CA ILE A 270 4.72 -11.83 4.01
C ILE A 270 3.27 -11.92 3.53
N THR A 271 2.32 -11.54 4.39
CA THR A 271 0.90 -11.50 4.03
C THR A 271 0.19 -10.38 4.79
N THR A 272 -0.79 -9.74 4.16
CA THR A 272 -1.72 -8.81 4.80
C THR A 272 -3.06 -9.46 5.18
N ASP A 273 -3.24 -10.74 4.86
CA ASP A 273 -4.48 -11.50 5.06
C ASP A 273 -4.31 -12.63 6.08
N GLY A 274 -3.43 -12.43 7.07
CA GLY A 274 -3.09 -13.43 8.08
C GLY A 274 -4.29 -13.90 8.92
N ARG A 275 -5.39 -13.13 8.94
CA ARG A 275 -6.65 -13.54 9.57
C ARG A 275 -7.26 -14.72 8.83
N THR A 276 -7.38 -14.61 7.51
CA THR A 276 -7.96 -15.65 6.66
C THR A 276 -7.04 -16.87 6.63
N GLU A 277 -5.73 -16.64 6.48
CA GLU A 277 -4.74 -17.71 6.51
C GLU A 277 -4.80 -18.53 7.81
N LEU A 278 -4.91 -17.87 8.97
CA LEU A 278 -5.06 -18.58 10.24
C LEU A 278 -6.36 -19.39 10.33
N SER A 279 -7.45 -18.88 9.78
CA SER A 279 -8.73 -19.59 9.78
C SER A 279 -8.70 -20.86 8.92
N GLU A 280 -7.89 -20.88 7.87
CA GLU A 280 -7.73 -22.01 6.95
C GLU A 280 -6.56 -22.93 7.32
N ASP A 281 -5.62 -22.46 8.13
CA ASP A 281 -4.46 -23.21 8.63
C ASP A 281 -4.41 -23.17 10.17
N PRO A 282 -5.41 -23.75 10.87
CA PRO A 282 -5.50 -23.71 12.32
C PRO A 282 -4.34 -24.46 13.02
N ASP A 283 -3.67 -25.34 12.28
CA ASP A 283 -2.52 -26.12 12.75
C ASP A 283 -1.16 -25.54 12.36
N LEU A 284 -1.15 -24.43 11.63
CA LEU A 284 0.04 -23.62 11.31
C LEU A 284 1.05 -24.40 10.45
N GLU A 285 0.58 -25.32 9.63
CA GLU A 285 1.42 -26.13 8.73
C GLU A 285 2.06 -25.26 7.64
N ARG A 286 1.34 -24.22 7.20
CA ARG A 286 1.75 -23.30 6.14
C ARG A 286 2.35 -22.00 6.67
N PHE A 287 2.36 -21.78 7.99
CA PHE A 287 2.96 -20.59 8.60
C PHE A 287 4.44 -20.45 8.17
N PRO A 288 4.93 -19.27 7.74
CA PRO A 288 4.36 -17.93 7.93
C PRO A 288 3.40 -17.44 6.83
N TRP A 289 2.80 -18.36 6.07
CA TRP A 289 1.83 -18.07 5.00
C TRP A 289 2.42 -17.20 3.90
N ARG A 290 3.58 -17.62 3.39
CA ARG A 290 4.17 -17.00 2.21
C ARG A 290 3.22 -17.18 1.02
N PRO A 291 3.04 -16.14 0.19
CA PRO A 291 2.30 -16.27 -1.06
C PRO A 291 2.87 -17.44 -1.87
N GLN A 292 1.99 -18.28 -2.38
CA GLN A 292 2.39 -19.40 -3.24
C GLN A 292 2.40 -18.93 -4.69
N SER A 293 3.38 -19.38 -5.48
CA SER A 293 3.49 -19.01 -6.90
C SER A 293 2.27 -19.48 -7.70
N VAL A 294 1.65 -20.60 -7.29
CA VAL A 294 0.40 -21.13 -7.83
C VAL A 294 -0.54 -21.46 -6.69
N GLU A 295 -1.76 -20.92 -6.72
CA GLU A 295 -2.78 -21.13 -5.69
C GLU A 295 -3.98 -21.92 -6.23
N VAL A 296 -4.69 -22.64 -5.37
CA VAL A 296 -6.01 -23.19 -5.75
C VAL A 296 -7.02 -22.04 -5.74
N LEU A 297 -7.75 -21.87 -6.84
CA LEU A 297 -8.74 -20.82 -6.98
C LEU A 297 -9.88 -21.03 -5.98
N ALA A 298 -10.27 -19.96 -5.29
CA ALA A 298 -11.28 -19.97 -4.24
C ALA A 298 -11.97 -18.61 -4.22
N GLU A 299 -13.13 -18.49 -3.54
CA GLU A 299 -13.91 -17.25 -3.50
C GLU A 299 -13.09 -16.03 -3.04
N ARG A 300 -12.13 -16.22 -2.13
CA ARG A 300 -11.22 -15.15 -1.66
C ARG A 300 -10.41 -14.50 -2.78
N HIS A 301 -10.15 -15.23 -3.87
CA HIS A 301 -9.37 -14.77 -5.01
C HIS A 301 -10.20 -13.99 -6.03
N MET A 302 -11.53 -13.87 -5.86
CA MET A 302 -12.41 -13.23 -6.85
C MET A 302 -12.07 -11.75 -7.09
N SER A 303 -11.64 -11.02 -6.06
CA SER A 303 -11.18 -9.64 -6.20
C SER A 303 -9.91 -9.56 -7.06
N ARG A 304 -8.98 -10.51 -6.87
CA ARG A 304 -7.73 -10.60 -7.63
C ARG A 304 -7.98 -10.93 -9.09
N LEU A 305 -8.91 -11.84 -9.40
CA LEU A 305 -9.34 -12.14 -10.78
C LEU A 305 -9.90 -10.90 -11.51
N GLN A 306 -10.52 -9.97 -10.78
CA GLN A 306 -11.04 -8.73 -11.36
C GLN A 306 -9.97 -7.64 -11.52
N GLU A 307 -9.00 -7.59 -10.60
CA GLU A 307 -8.02 -6.51 -10.52
C GLU A 307 -6.71 -6.80 -11.28
N SER A 308 -6.36 -8.06 -11.51
CA SER A 308 -5.06 -8.50 -12.05
C SER A 308 -5.23 -9.49 -13.20
N PRO A 309 -4.29 -9.54 -14.18
CA PRO A 309 -4.26 -10.62 -15.16
C PRO A 309 -4.00 -11.95 -14.44
N CYS A 310 -4.74 -12.99 -14.83
CA CYS A 310 -4.63 -14.31 -14.21
C CYS A 310 -4.57 -15.41 -15.26
N LEU A 311 -3.74 -16.42 -15.02
CA LEU A 311 -3.73 -17.69 -15.74
C LEU A 311 -4.35 -18.75 -14.83
N VAL A 312 -5.42 -19.38 -15.28
CA VAL A 312 -6.16 -20.40 -14.51
C VAL A 312 -6.13 -21.71 -15.29
N LEU A 313 -5.58 -22.76 -14.69
CA LEU A 313 -5.66 -24.13 -15.20
C LEU A 313 -6.87 -24.84 -14.57
N PHE A 314 -7.86 -25.19 -15.39
CA PHE A 314 -9.01 -25.96 -14.94
C PHE A 314 -8.70 -27.46 -14.97
N THR A 315 -9.15 -28.16 -13.93
CA THR A 315 -8.99 -29.61 -13.70
C THR A 315 -10.32 -30.19 -13.23
N ASP A 316 -10.42 -31.51 -13.13
CA ASP A 316 -11.64 -32.20 -12.68
C ASP A 316 -11.95 -32.00 -11.17
N GLY A 317 -11.15 -31.18 -10.46
CA GLY A 317 -11.42 -30.74 -9.08
C GLY A 317 -11.08 -31.75 -7.99
N GLU A 318 -10.72 -32.98 -8.35
CA GLU A 318 -10.14 -33.94 -7.40
C GLU A 318 -8.83 -33.40 -6.82
N THR A 319 -8.57 -33.66 -5.54
CA THR A 319 -7.40 -33.11 -4.84
C THR A 319 -6.07 -33.49 -5.50
N THR A 320 -5.97 -34.70 -6.05
CA THR A 320 -4.82 -35.17 -6.82
C THR A 320 -4.65 -34.45 -8.14
N GLU A 321 -5.75 -34.15 -8.84
CA GLU A 321 -5.75 -33.40 -10.10
C GLU A 321 -5.42 -31.92 -9.88
N LEU A 322 -5.95 -31.32 -8.81
CA LEU A 322 -5.56 -29.97 -8.38
C LEU A 322 -4.05 -29.92 -8.09
N GLN A 323 -3.52 -30.91 -7.37
CA GLN A 323 -2.08 -30.96 -7.08
C GLN A 323 -1.26 -31.14 -8.37
N PHE A 324 -1.66 -32.04 -9.26
CA PHE A 324 -1.01 -32.22 -10.55
C PHE A 324 -1.02 -30.93 -11.38
N GLY A 325 -2.17 -30.26 -11.47
CA GLY A 325 -2.28 -28.97 -12.15
C GLY A 325 -1.36 -27.91 -11.56
N ARG A 326 -1.15 -27.92 -10.24
CA ARG A 326 -0.23 -27.00 -9.57
C ARG A 326 1.20 -27.30 -9.96
N ASP A 327 1.59 -28.57 -9.92
CA ASP A 327 2.94 -29.02 -10.28
C ASP A 327 3.26 -28.71 -11.75
N VAL A 328 2.27 -28.74 -12.64
CA VAL A 328 2.39 -28.33 -14.05
C VAL A 328 2.62 -26.82 -14.19
N LEU A 329 1.87 -26.00 -13.45
CA LEU A 329 2.00 -24.54 -13.54
C LEU A 329 3.21 -23.99 -12.78
N LEU A 330 3.68 -24.68 -11.75
CA LEU A 330 4.66 -24.14 -10.82
C LEU A 330 5.96 -23.68 -11.49
N PRO A 331 6.62 -24.46 -12.38
CA PRO A 331 7.84 -24.01 -13.04
C PRO A 331 7.65 -22.73 -13.86
N VAL A 332 6.52 -22.62 -14.56
CA VAL A 332 6.17 -21.47 -15.40
C VAL A 332 5.89 -20.24 -14.53
N ALA A 333 5.18 -20.43 -13.42
CA ALA A 333 4.88 -19.35 -12.49
C ALA A 333 6.15 -18.79 -11.85
N GLU A 334 7.06 -19.66 -11.42
CA GLU A 334 8.34 -19.26 -10.81
C GLU A 334 9.25 -18.52 -11.79
N GLU A 335 9.40 -19.03 -13.01
CA GLU A 335 10.17 -18.37 -14.07
C GLU A 335 9.60 -16.97 -14.39
N TYR A 336 8.29 -16.86 -14.58
CA TYR A 336 7.62 -15.58 -14.84
C TYR A 336 7.84 -14.58 -13.71
N LEU A 337 7.64 -14.99 -12.46
CA LEU A 337 7.75 -14.12 -11.28
C LEU A 337 9.19 -13.65 -11.05
N LEU A 338 10.18 -14.47 -11.40
CA LEU A 338 11.60 -14.07 -11.35
C LEU A 338 11.88 -12.95 -12.37
N GLU A 339 11.43 -13.11 -13.61
CA GLU A 339 11.63 -12.12 -14.68
C GLU A 339 10.87 -10.81 -14.44
N HIS A 340 9.71 -10.87 -13.78
CA HIS A 340 8.79 -9.74 -13.60
C HIS A 340 8.70 -9.25 -12.15
N SER A 341 9.70 -9.53 -11.31
CA SER A 341 9.73 -9.19 -9.88
C SER A 341 9.49 -7.70 -9.55
N GLN A 342 9.66 -6.79 -10.52
CA GLN A 342 9.44 -5.35 -10.37
C GLN A 342 8.01 -4.88 -10.70
N GLU A 343 7.14 -5.75 -11.27
CA GLU A 343 5.79 -5.36 -11.69
C GLU A 343 4.76 -5.35 -10.54
N GLY A 344 5.10 -5.93 -9.39
CA GLY A 344 4.27 -5.90 -8.18
C GLY A 344 2.85 -6.41 -8.43
N SER A 345 1.83 -5.61 -8.09
CA SER A 345 0.41 -5.99 -8.23
C SER A 345 -0.10 -6.08 -9.67
N LEU A 346 0.74 -5.83 -10.68
CA LEU A 346 0.40 -5.97 -12.10
C LEU A 346 0.89 -7.29 -12.72
N ALA A 347 1.64 -8.08 -11.98
CA ALA A 347 2.15 -9.36 -12.43
C ALA A 347 1.02 -10.37 -12.69
N LEU A 348 1.22 -11.26 -13.67
CA LEU A 348 0.35 -12.39 -13.93
C LEU A 348 0.26 -13.29 -12.69
N GLN A 349 -0.95 -13.64 -12.29
CA GLN A 349 -1.21 -14.54 -11.17
C GLN A 349 -1.60 -15.92 -11.67
N PHE A 350 -1.17 -16.97 -10.98
CA PHE A 350 -1.35 -18.35 -11.43
C PHE A 350 -2.27 -19.10 -10.47
N PHE A 351 -3.31 -19.72 -11.03
CA PHE A 351 -4.27 -20.50 -10.28
C PHE A 351 -4.55 -21.85 -10.91
N VAL A 352 -4.95 -22.81 -10.09
CA VAL A 352 -5.58 -24.06 -10.52
C VAL A 352 -7.00 -24.09 -9.97
N ALA A 353 -7.97 -24.48 -10.80
CA ALA A 353 -9.37 -24.54 -10.41
C ALA A 353 -9.93 -25.95 -10.69
N GLY A 354 -10.85 -26.40 -9.84
CA GLY A 354 -11.69 -27.56 -10.10
C GLY A 354 -13.02 -27.11 -10.71
N GLU A 355 -13.61 -27.94 -11.58
CA GLU A 355 -15.01 -27.77 -12.00
C GLU A 355 -16.02 -28.01 -10.87
#